data_AF-A0A533XE17-F1
#
_entry.id   AF-A0A533XE17-F1
#
_cell.length_a   1.000
_cell.length_b   1.000
_cell.length_c   1.000
_cell.angle_alpha   90.00
_cell.angle_beta   90.00
_cell.angle_gamma   90.00
#
_symmetry.space_group_name_H-M   'P 1'
#
loop_
_entity.id
_entity.type
_entity.pdbx_description
1 polymer ?
#
loop_
_entity_poly.entity_id
_entity_poly.type
_entity_poly.pdbx_seq_one_letter_code
_entity_poly.pdbx_strand_id
1 'polypeptide(L)' 'MNTTQIEPTVALAELQETKPDRVTIVVLSGDMDRVMAAFIIATGAAAMGMQVTMFFTFWGLN' A
#
# COMPACT_ATOMS: atom_id res chain seq x y z
N MET A 1 -25.24 -7.54 36.50
CA MET A 1 -23.99 -7.75 35.72
C MET A 1 -24.41 -8.06 34.30
N ASN A 2 -24.54 -7.05 33.45
CA ASN A 2 -24.92 -7.25 32.06
C ASN A 2 -23.68 -7.67 31.28
N THR A 3 -23.65 -8.93 30.88
CA THR A 3 -22.69 -9.50 29.95
C THR A 3 -22.88 -8.83 28.60
N THR A 4 -21.99 -7.90 28.26
CA THR A 4 -21.86 -7.31 26.94
C THR A 4 -21.52 -8.41 25.94
N GLN A 5 -22.55 -8.98 25.30
CA GLN A 5 -22.37 -9.82 24.13
C GLN A 5 -21.93 -8.91 22.99
N ILE A 6 -20.64 -8.92 22.71
CA ILE A 6 -20.09 -8.31 21.50
C ILE A 6 -20.56 -9.20 20.36
N GLU A 7 -21.54 -8.76 19.59
CA GLU A 7 -21.95 -9.49 18.39
C GLU A 7 -20.77 -9.56 17.41
N PRO A 8 -20.34 -10.76 16.99
CA PRO A 8 -19.15 -10.94 16.15
C PRO A 8 -19.23 -10.16 14.83
N THR A 9 -20.44 -9.86 14.35
CA THR A 9 -20.67 -9.04 13.15
C THR A 9 -20.13 -7.62 13.29
N VAL A 10 -20.24 -7.00 14.46
CA VAL A 10 -19.78 -5.61 14.69
C VAL A 10 -18.25 -5.58 14.75
N ALA A 11 -17.64 -6.55 15.43
CA ALA A 11 -16.19 -6.70 15.47
C ALA A 11 -15.60 -7.00 14.06
N LEU A 12 -16.28 -7.81 13.25
CA LEU A 12 -15.87 -8.11 11.87
C LEU A 12 -16.00 -6.89 10.93
N ALA A 13 -16.95 -5.99 11.20
CA ALA A 13 -17.10 -4.74 10.45
C ALA A 13 -16.00 -3.73 10.82
N GLU A 14 -15.58 -3.67 12.08
CA GLU A 14 -14.44 -2.85 12.53
C GLU A 14 -13.09 -3.39 12.05
N LEU A 15 -13.01 -4.70 11.79
CA LEU A 15 -11.86 -5.36 11.15
C LEU A 15 -11.82 -5.17 9.63
N GLN A 16 -12.75 -4.41 9.02
CA GLN A 16 -12.59 -4.00 7.62
C GLN A 16 -11.34 -3.14 7.50
N GLU A 17 -10.28 -3.82 7.08
CA GLU A 17 -8.95 -3.31 6.84
C GLU A 17 -9.06 -2.03 6.01
N THR A 18 -8.76 -0.89 6.64
CA THR A 18 -8.68 0.41 5.99
C THR A 18 -7.47 0.40 5.07
N LYS A 19 -7.71 -0.15 3.87
CA LYS A 19 -6.73 -0.16 2.81
C LYS A 19 -6.38 1.29 2.46
N PRO A 20 -5.09 1.66 2.47
CA PRO A 20 -4.71 3.01 2.07
C PRO A 20 -5.06 3.23 0.59
N ASP A 21 -5.80 4.30 0.31
CA ASP A 21 -6.25 4.63 -1.05
C ASP A 21 -5.10 5.04 -1.99
N ARG A 22 -3.94 5.41 -1.44
CA ARG A 22 -2.81 5.99 -2.18
C ARG A 22 -1.48 5.43 -1.73
N VAL A 23 -0.56 5.26 -2.69
CA VAL A 23 0.83 4.87 -2.45
C VAL A 23 1.75 5.80 -3.21
N THR A 24 2.72 6.39 -2.52
CA THR A 24 3.77 7.22 -3.12
C THR A 24 5.12 6.55 -2.93
N ILE A 25 5.86 6.36 -4.02
CA ILE A 25 7.19 5.73 -4.02
C ILE A 25 8.21 6.76 -4.52
N VAL A 26 9.24 7.01 -3.73
CA VAL A 26 10.40 7.82 -4.16
C VAL A 26 11.50 6.87 -4.62
N VAL A 27 11.88 6.97 -5.89
CA VAL A 27 12.89 6.11 -6.51
C VAL A 27 14.19 6.90 -6.61
N LEU A 28 15.14 6.59 -5.72
CA LEU A 28 16.44 7.28 -5.64
C LEU A 28 17.57 6.55 -6.39
N SER A 29 17.44 5.24 -6.58
CA SER A 29 18.46 4.39 -7.20
C SER A 29 18.08 4.04 -8.63
N GLY A 30 19.10 4.00 -9.51
CA GLY A 30 19.01 3.47 -10.87
C GLY A 30 19.53 2.03 -11.00
N ASP A 31 19.83 1.36 -9.88
CA ASP A 31 20.23 -0.05 -9.90
C ASP A 31 19.01 -0.89 -10.31
N MET A 32 19.19 -1.74 -11.33
CA MET A 32 18.07 -2.46 -11.97
C MET A 32 17.24 -3.28 -10.99
N ASP A 33 17.87 -3.94 -10.02
CA ASP A 33 17.19 -4.72 -8.99
C ASP A 33 16.27 -3.86 -8.11
N ARG A 34 16.72 -2.67 -7.72
CA ARG A 34 15.96 -1.73 -6.90
C ARG A 34 14.83 -1.07 -7.68
N VAL A 35 15.08 -0.70 -8.93
CA VAL A 35 14.05 -0.15 -9.82
C VAL A 35 12.98 -1.20 -10.09
N MET A 36 13.36 -2.45 -10.39
CA MET A 36 12.40 -3.54 -10.57
C MET A 36 11.58 -3.80 -9.30
N ALA A 37 12.20 -3.80 -8.11
CA ALA A 37 11.47 -3.94 -6.86
C ALA A 37 10.43 -2.82 -6.65
N ALA A 38 10.81 -1.57 -6.95
CA ALA A 38 9.89 -0.43 -6.88
C ALA A 38 8.68 -0.59 -7.82
N PHE A 39 8.91 -1.08 -9.05
CA PHE A 39 7.83 -1.35 -10.01
C PHE A 39 6.95 -2.53 -9.61
N ILE A 40 7.49 -3.59 -9.00
CA ILE A 40 6.70 -4.71 -8.49
C ILE A 40 5.74 -4.23 -7.40
N ILE A 41 6.23 -3.42 -6.46
CA ILE A 41 5.41 -2.84 -5.39
C ILE A 41 4.35 -1.90 -5.96
N ALA A 42 4.74 -0.99 -6.86
CA ALA A 42 3.83 -0.08 -7.54
C ALA A 42 2.71 -0.83 -8.26
N THR A 43 3.04 -1.88 -9.00
CA THR A 43 2.08 -2.68 -9.76
C THR A 43 1.15 -3.45 -8.83
N GLY A 44 1.68 -4.02 -7.73
CA GLY A 44 0.87 -4.67 -6.70
C GLY A 44 -0.13 -3.69 -6.06
N ALA A 45 0.30 -2.48 -5.72
CA ALA A 45 -0.55 -1.43 -5.19
C ALA A 45 -1.63 -0.98 -6.19
N ALA A 46 -1.26 -0.82 -7.46
CA ALA A 46 -2.19 -0.47 -8.53
C ALA A 46 -3.24 -1.58 -8.78
N ALA A 47 -2.82 -2.85 -8.79
CA ALA A 47 -3.72 -4.01 -8.92
C ALA A 47 -4.69 -4.13 -7.73
N MET A 48 -4.24 -3.65 -6.57
CA MET A 48 -5.04 -3.49 -5.38
C MET A 48 -6.03 -2.31 -5.46
N GLY A 49 -6.04 -1.50 -6.52
CA GLY A 49 -6.93 -0.34 -6.65
C GLY A 49 -6.45 0.90 -5.91
N MET A 50 -5.21 0.91 -5.41
CA MET A 50 -4.60 2.10 -4.82
C MET A 50 -4.14 3.05 -5.92
N GLN A 51 -4.25 4.36 -5.70
CA GLN A 51 -3.67 5.37 -6.58
C GLN A 51 -2.16 5.48 -6.34
N VAL A 52 -1.39 5.09 -7.34
CA VAL A 52 0.08 5.05 -7.26
C VAL A 52 0.70 6.31 -7.83
N THR A 53 1.64 6.90 -7.10
CA THR A 53 2.49 8.01 -7.55
C THR A 53 3.95 7.59 -7.42
N MET A 54 4.72 7.68 -8.49
CA MET A 54 6.16 7.41 -8.47
C MET A 54 6.92 8.70 -8.74
N PHE A 55 7.84 9.06 -7.85
CA PHE A 55 8.71 10.21 -7.99
C PHE A 55 10.15 9.74 -8.17
N PHE A 56 10.67 9.90 -9.37
CA PHE A 56 12.05 9.56 -9.73
C PHE A 56 12.95 10.76 -9.50
N THR A 57 14.06 10.56 -8.81
CA THR A 57 15.02 11.62 -8.51
C THR A 57 16.43 11.06 -8.33
N PHE A 58 17.44 11.93 -8.36
CA PHE A 58 18.87 11.58 -8.30
C PHE A 58 19.23 10.49 -9.32
N TRP A 59 19.80 9.38 -8.85
CA TRP A 59 20.22 8.27 -9.68
C TRP A 59 19.06 7.47 -10.25
N GLY A 60 17.84 7.63 -9.73
CA GLY A 60 16.62 6.99 -10.25
C GLY A 60 16.09 7.61 -11.56
N LEU A 61 16.73 8.66 -12.09
CA LEU A 61 16.38 9.26 -13.38
C LEU A 61 17.01 8.54 -14.60
N ASN A 62 17.88 7.56 -14.35
CA ASN A 62 18.80 6.98 -15.34
C ASN A 62 18.32 5.64 -15.89
#